data_AF-A0A4V1US85-F1
#
_entry.id   AF-A0A4V1US85-F1
#
_cell.length_a   1.000
_cell.length_b   1.000
_cell.length_c   1.000
_cell.angle_alpha   90.00
_cell.angle_beta   90.00
_cell.angle_gamma   90.00
#
_symmetry.space_group_name_H-M   'P 1'
#
loop_
_entity.id
_entity.type
_entity.pdbx_description
1 polymer ?
#
loop_
_entity_poly.entity_id
_entity_poly.type
_entity_poly.pdbx_seq_one_letter_code
_entity_poly.pdbx_strand_id
1 'polypeptide(L)' 'FYLKKKMQLARHLLDQQPISVKEVAYMLGYEKTSNFITMFKKYYDFSPGTLRKKLSLE' A
#
# COMPACT_ATOMS: atom_id res chain seq x y z
N PHE A 1 -2.40 11.79 13.17
CA PHE A 1 -3.25 10.60 13.43
C PHE A 1 -3.73 9.91 12.14
N TYR A 2 -4.19 10.67 11.12
CA TYR A 2 -4.79 10.11 9.90
C TYR A 2 -3.84 9.25 9.05
N LEU A 3 -2.58 9.70 8.85
CA LEU A 3 -1.61 8.99 8.00
C LEU A 3 -1.29 7.58 8.49
N LYS A 4 -1.06 7.40 9.79
CA LYS A 4 -0.77 6.10 10.39
C LYS A 4 -1.91 5.10 10.14
N LYS A 5 -3.16 5.48 10.43
CA LYS A 5 -4.34 4.63 10.15
C LYS A 5 -4.46 4.30 8.66
N LYS A 6 -4.23 5.29 7.79
CA LYS A 6 -4.25 5.14 6.32
C LYS A 6 -3.21 4.11 5.85
N MET A 7 -1.98 4.17 6.38
CA MET A 7 -0.90 3.23 6.05
C MET A 7 -1.14 1.84 6.63
N GLN A 8 -1.74 1.73 7.81
CA GLN A 8 -2.14 0.43 8.38
C GLN A 8 -3.21 -0.24 7.53
N LEU A 9 -4.23 0.50 7.11
CA LEU A 9 -5.26 0.01 6.19
C LEU A 9 -4.66 -0.41 4.84
N ALA A 10 -3.76 0.40 4.29
CA ALA A 10 -3.06 0.08 3.03
C ALA A 10 -2.34 -1.28 3.12
N ARG A 11 -1.63 -1.52 4.22
CA ARG A 11 -0.93 -2.79 4.46
C ARG A 11 -1.92 -3.95 4.55
N HIS A 12 -2.98 -3.81 5.34
CA HIS A 12 -4.01 -4.84 5.47
C HIS A 12 -4.66 -5.19 4.13
N LEU A 13 -5.00 -4.18 3.33
CA LEU A 13 -5.57 -4.34 2.00
C LEU A 13 -4.61 -5.08 1.04
N LEU A 14 -3.33 -4.75 1.05
CA LEU A 14 -2.32 -5.41 0.20
C LEU A 14 -2.02 -6.85 0.62
N ASP A 15 -2.22 -7.16 1.89
CA ASP A 15 -1.88 -8.44 2.52
C ASP A 15 -3.05 -9.44 2.47
N GLN A 16 -4.27 -8.95 2.70
CA GLN A 16 -5.45 -9.80 2.86
C GLN A 16 -6.31 -9.91 1.60
N GLN A 17 -6.12 -9.02 0.63
CA GLN A 17 -6.96 -8.98 -0.57
C GLN A 17 -6.14 -9.08 -1.85
N PRO A 18 -6.67 -9.72 -2.91
CA PRO A 18 -6.04 -9.82 -4.21
C PRO A 18 -6.14 -8.52 -5.03
N ILE A 19 -6.12 -7.35 -4.37
CA ILE A 19 -6.18 -6.03 -5.00
C ILE A 19 -4.78 -5.48 -5.34
N SER A 20 -4.70 -4.71 -6.40
CA SER A 20 -3.46 -4.11 -6.88
C SER A 20 -3.05 -2.90 -6.04
N VAL A 21 -1.76 -2.56 -6.09
CA VAL A 21 -1.20 -1.34 -5.49
C VAL A 21 -1.93 -0.07 -5.99
N LYS A 22 -2.39 -0.08 -7.25
CA LYS A 22 -3.16 1.02 -7.85
C LYS A 22 -4.53 1.16 -7.21
N GLU A 23 -5.24 0.06 -7.02
CA GLU A 23 -6.58 0.07 -6.39
C GLU A 23 -6.50 0.52 -4.94
N VAL A 24 -5.48 0.07 -4.19
CA VAL A 24 -5.24 0.53 -2.81
C VAL A 24 -4.96 2.03 -2.78
N ALA A 25 -4.14 2.56 -3.69
CA ALA A 25 -3.90 3.99 -3.79
C ALA A 25 -5.21 4.76 -4.02
N TYR A 26 -6.04 4.29 -4.95
CA TYR A 26 -7.33 4.90 -5.28
C TYR A 26 -8.33 4.85 -4.10
N MET A 27 -8.47 3.70 -3.43
CA MET A 27 -9.33 3.54 -2.25
C MET A 27 -8.94 4.46 -1.10
N LEU A 28 -7.65 4.75 -0.98
CA LEU A 28 -7.13 5.66 0.02
C LEU A 28 -7.19 7.12 -0.45
N GLY A 29 -7.78 7.44 -1.61
CA GLY A 29 -7.95 8.81 -2.10
C GLY A 29 -6.66 9.44 -2.62
N TYR A 30 -5.72 8.64 -3.14
CA TYR A 30 -4.58 9.17 -3.89
C TYR A 30 -4.94 9.26 -5.38
N GLU A 31 -4.79 10.46 -5.96
CA GLU A 31 -4.97 10.66 -7.41
C GLU A 31 -3.89 9.93 -8.23
N LYS A 32 -2.67 9.84 -7.69
CA LYS A 32 -1.53 9.21 -8.33
C LYS A 32 -0.99 8.07 -7.48
N THR A 33 -0.87 6.89 -8.06
CA THR A 33 -0.27 5.71 -7.41
C THR A 33 1.16 5.97 -6.95
N SER A 34 1.93 6.78 -7.68
CA SER A 34 3.29 7.17 -7.31
C SER A 34 3.36 7.91 -5.97
N ASN A 35 2.41 8.82 -5.70
CA ASN A 35 2.35 9.54 -4.43
C ASN A 35 2.08 8.57 -3.26
N PHE A 36 1.17 7.61 -3.47
CA PHE A 36 0.93 6.54 -2.50
C PHE A 36 2.20 5.71 -2.26
N ILE A 37 2.88 5.24 -3.31
CA ILE A 37 4.09 4.42 -3.20
C ILE A 37 5.17 5.15 -2.42
N THR A 38 5.42 6.42 -2.72
CA THR A 38 6.42 7.24 -2.01
C THR A 38 6.07 7.37 -0.52
N MET A 39 4.80 7.64 -0.20
CA MET A 39 4.35 7.76 1.19
C MET A 39 4.41 6.43 1.93
N PHE A 40 4.00 5.34 1.29
CA PHE A 40 4.06 4.00 1.86
C PHE A 40 5.50 3.59 2.14
N LYS A 41 6.40 3.81 1.18
CA LYS A 41 7.84 3.54 1.33
C LYS A 41 8.46 4.39 2.44
N LYS A 42 8.08 5.66 2.55
CA LYS A 42 8.55 6.51 3.66
C LYS A 42 8.06 6.04 5.04
N TYR A 43 6.91 5.36 5.09
CA TYR A 43 6.31 4.89 6.35
C TYR A 43 6.81 3.50 6.78
N TYR A 44 7.06 2.60 5.82
CA TYR A 44 7.42 1.20 6.08
C TYR A 44 8.83 0.81 5.64
N ASP A 45 9.59 1.73 5.02
CA ASP A 45 10.93 1.52 4.44
C ASP A 45 10.99 0.51 3.25
N PHE A 46 9.84 0.00 2.79
CA PHE A 46 9.73 -0.83 1.60
C PHE A 46 8.54 -0.45 0.72
N SER A 47 8.56 -0.85 -0.55
CA SER A 47 7.49 -0.54 -1.49
C SER A 47 6.28 -1.47 -1.31
N PRO A 48 5.05 -1.01 -1.56
CA PRO A 48 3.86 -1.87 -1.51
C PRO A 48 3.91 -3.00 -2.57
N GLY A 49 4.65 -2.81 -3.66
CA GLY A 49 4.91 -3.87 -4.65
C GLY A 49 5.84 -4.97 -4.13
N THR A 50 6.84 -4.62 -3.32
CA THR A 50 7.73 -5.58 -2.65
C THR A 50 6.95 -6.45 -1.67
N LEU A 51 6.02 -5.82 -0.92
CA LEU A 51 5.12 -6.54 -0.01
C LEU A 51 4.27 -7.57 -0.77
N ARG A 52 3.69 -7.15 -1.91
CA ARG A 52 2.84 -8.02 -2.74
C ARG A 52 3.62 -9.21 -3.34
N LYS A 53 4.84 -8.95 -3.83
CA LYS A 53 5.70 -10.00 -4.39
C LYS A 53 6.05 -11.06 -3.35
N LYS A 54 6.22 -10.66 -2.08
CA LYS A 54 6.47 -11.60 -0.99
C LYS A 54 5.28 -12.56 -0.78
N LEU A 55 4.05 -12.03 -0.86
CA LEU A 55 2.82 -12.82 -0.68
C LEU A 55 2.57 -13.81 -1.83
N SER A 56 3.00 -13.51 -3.05
CA SER A 56 2.86 -14.43 -4.20
C SER A 56 3.92 -15.54 -4.25
N LEU A 57 4.86 -15.55 -3.30
CA LEU A 57 5.97 -16.51 -3.22
C LEU A 57 5.84 -17.48 -2.04
N GLU A 58 4.72 -17.45 -1.31
CA GLU A 58 4.32 -18.41 -0.26
C GLU A 58 3.11 -19.22 -0.72
#